data_AF-A0A645AN81-F1
#
_entry.id   AF-A0A645AN81-F1
#
_cell.length_a   1.000
_cell.length_b   1.000
_cell.length_c   1.000
_cell.angle_alpha   90.00
_cell.angle_beta   90.00
_cell.angle_gamma   90.00
#
_symmetry.space_group_name_H-M   'P 1'
#
loop_
_entity.id
_entity.type
_entity.pdbx_description
1 polymer ?
#
loop_
_entity_poly.entity_id
_entity_poly.type
_entity_poly.pdbx_seq_one_letter_code
_entity_poly.pdbx_strand_id
1 'polypeptide(L)'
;MKITDVDKYSVEMQNPDVTKPAGAGDVPLANYKMIGALAVKRGDIEKKDLQDFTEKHGMIGWAPTQGHIPSGVPYIGFCRQDILDGKIKNAMIVGKGSLFLGRMTNLFDGVSFIVEANKGKEEEKSAVSEDKVKELIAQALKSFASNLLAE
;
A
#
# COMPACT_ATOMS: atom_id res chain seq x y z
N MET A 1 8.19 -8.41 -0.40
CA MET A 1 7.72 -7.03 -0.55
C MET A 1 8.91 -6.08 -0.51
N LYS A 2 9.05 -5.24 -1.54
CA LYS A 2 9.96 -4.10 -1.61
C LYS A 2 9.33 -2.89 -0.92
N ILE A 3 10.14 -1.89 -0.59
CA ILE A 3 9.63 -0.63 -0.02
C ILE A 3 8.73 0.10 -1.05
N THR A 4 9.04 -0.07 -2.34
CA THR A 4 8.25 0.50 -3.45
C THR A 4 6.93 -0.22 -3.72
N ASP A 5 6.69 -1.40 -3.13
CA ASP A 5 5.43 -2.15 -3.32
C ASP A 5 4.29 -1.60 -2.44
N VAL A 6 4.62 -0.72 -1.48
CA VAL A 6 3.65 -0.06 -0.61
C VAL A 6 3.19 1.23 -1.26
N ASP A 7 1.91 1.38 -1.59
CA ASP A 7 1.46 2.57 -2.31
C ASP A 7 1.51 3.82 -1.44
N LYS A 8 1.10 3.72 -0.16
CA LYS A 8 1.15 4.84 0.79
C LYS A 8 1.72 4.45 2.15
N TYR A 9 2.63 5.28 2.67
CA TYR A 9 3.12 5.21 4.04
C TYR A 9 2.42 6.27 4.89
N SER A 10 1.77 5.83 5.94
CA SER A 10 1.18 6.70 6.97
C SER A 10 2.00 6.56 8.24
N VAL A 11 2.96 7.47 8.38
CA VAL A 11 3.91 7.48 9.50
C VAL A 11 3.47 8.46 10.57
N GLU A 12 3.09 9.65 10.13
CA GLU A 12 2.71 10.75 10.99
C GLU A 12 1.85 11.72 10.20
N MET A 13 0.77 12.16 10.81
CA MET A 13 -0.25 12.99 10.15
C MET A 13 -0.22 14.42 10.64
N GLN A 14 0.85 14.88 11.31
CA GLN A 14 1.00 16.27 11.73
C GLN A 14 0.95 17.21 10.52
N ASN A 15 0.19 18.30 10.63
CA ASN A 15 0.13 19.31 9.58
C ASN A 15 1.44 20.13 9.58
N PRO A 16 2.25 20.06 8.51
CA PRO A 16 3.50 20.81 8.44
C PRO A 16 3.31 22.33 8.51
N ASP A 17 2.12 22.85 8.17
CA ASP A 17 1.81 24.28 8.28
C ASP A 17 1.71 24.74 9.74
N VAL A 18 1.51 23.81 10.68
CA VAL A 18 1.51 24.08 12.13
C VAL A 18 2.89 23.85 12.73
N THR A 19 3.59 22.79 12.32
CA THR A 19 4.85 22.39 12.94
C THR A 19 6.06 23.18 12.44
N LYS A 20 6.05 23.65 11.18
CA LYS A 20 7.13 24.48 10.62
C LYS A 20 7.27 25.82 11.36
N PRO A 21 6.20 26.62 11.56
CA PRO A 21 6.32 27.88 12.30
C PRO A 21 6.70 27.69 13.77
N ALA A 22 6.33 26.55 14.37
CA ALA A 22 6.70 26.19 15.74
C ALA A 22 8.16 25.72 15.90
N GLY A 23 8.97 25.70 14.83
CA GLY A 23 10.37 25.31 14.87
C GLY A 23 10.63 23.81 14.84
N ALA A 24 9.59 22.97 14.73
CA ALA A 24 9.72 21.51 14.63
C ALA A 24 9.96 21.01 13.20
N GLY A 25 9.77 21.88 12.19
CA GLY A 25 10.00 21.56 10.78
C GLY A 25 8.90 20.69 10.15
N ASP A 26 9.21 20.06 9.02
CA ASP A 26 8.30 19.15 8.30
C ASP A 26 8.53 17.70 8.73
N VAL A 27 7.92 17.33 9.86
CA VAL A 27 8.09 16.01 10.46
C VAL A 27 7.61 14.89 9.52
N PRO A 28 6.42 14.97 8.87
CA PRO A 28 6.00 13.95 7.91
C PRO A 28 6.99 13.76 6.76
N LEU A 29 7.43 14.85 6.10
CA LEU A 29 8.36 14.75 4.99
C LEU A 29 9.70 14.13 5.39
N ALA A 30 10.22 14.47 6.58
CA ALA A 30 11.44 13.88 7.10
C ALA A 30 11.32 12.35 7.26
N ASN A 31 10.17 11.87 7.76
CA ASN A 31 9.91 10.43 7.87
C ASN A 31 9.86 9.74 6.49
N TYR A 32 9.22 10.35 5.49
CA TYR A 32 9.16 9.77 4.14
C TYR A 32 10.53 9.74 3.45
N LYS A 33 11.35 10.78 3.65
CA LYS A 33 12.74 10.78 3.19
C LYS A 33 13.56 9.67 3.83
N MET A 34 13.33 9.38 5.11
CA MET A 34 13.98 8.26 5.81
C MET A 34 13.59 6.91 5.20
N ILE A 35 12.30 6.69 4.92
CA ILE A 35 11.83 5.46 4.25
C ILE A 35 12.41 5.35 2.84
N GLY A 36 12.41 6.44 2.06
CA GLY A 36 13.03 6.48 0.74
C GLY A 36 14.54 6.20 0.79
N ALA A 37 15.25 6.71 1.79
CA ALA A 37 16.66 6.41 2.00
C ALA A 37 16.90 4.93 2.33
N LEU A 38 15.98 4.27 3.05
CA LEU A 38 16.02 2.82 3.27
C LEU A 38 15.79 2.06 1.96
N ALA A 39 14.91 2.54 1.08
CA ALA A 39 14.72 1.98 -0.26
C ALA A 39 15.99 2.08 -1.12
N VAL A 40 16.67 3.24 -1.09
CA VAL A 40 17.98 3.43 -1.74
C VAL A 40 19.01 2.45 -1.18
N LYS A 41 19.10 2.34 0.15
CA LYS A 41 20.05 1.44 0.82
C LYS A 41 19.81 -0.02 0.45
N ARG A 42 18.56 -0.41 0.20
CA ARG A 42 18.18 -1.76 -0.22
C ARG A 42 18.38 -2.00 -1.72
N GLY A 43 18.59 -0.95 -2.52
CA GLY A 43 18.66 -1.02 -3.98
C GLY A 43 17.28 -1.08 -4.66
N ASP A 44 16.21 -0.70 -3.96
CA ASP A 44 14.85 -0.66 -4.52
C ASP A 44 14.64 0.56 -5.44
N ILE A 45 15.37 1.67 -5.19
CA ILE A 45 15.38 2.92 -5.99
C ILE A 45 16.79 3.54 -6.01
N GLU A 46 17.04 4.52 -6.88
CA GLU A 46 18.28 5.30 -6.87
C GLU A 46 18.16 6.54 -5.97
N LYS A 47 19.29 7.10 -5.52
CA LYS A 47 19.32 8.30 -4.67
C LYS A 47 18.61 9.50 -5.30
N LYS A 48 18.62 9.61 -6.63
CA LYS A 48 17.98 10.69 -7.38
C LYS A 48 16.44 10.61 -7.33
N ASP A 49 15.89 9.42 -7.12
CA ASP A 49 14.44 9.16 -7.10
C ASP A 49 13.80 9.43 -5.73
N LEU A 50 14.59 9.92 -4.76
CA LEU A 50 14.15 10.08 -3.38
C LEU A 50 13.06 11.14 -3.24
N GLN A 51 13.07 12.19 -4.06
CA GLN A 51 12.01 13.19 -4.07
C GLN A 51 10.70 12.58 -4.57
N ASP A 52 10.73 11.97 -5.75
CA ASP A 52 9.58 11.29 -6.36
C ASP A 52 9.00 10.22 -5.44
N PHE A 53 9.86 9.51 -4.70
CA PHE A 53 9.42 8.56 -3.68
C PHE A 53 8.54 9.23 -2.62
N THR A 54 8.97 10.38 -2.08
CA THR A 54 8.19 11.07 -1.02
C THR A 54 6.86 11.60 -1.53
N GLU A 55 6.79 12.07 -2.78
CA GLU A 55 5.56 12.57 -3.39
C GLU A 55 4.59 11.42 -3.69
N LYS A 56 5.11 10.33 -4.25
CA LYS A 56 4.31 9.16 -4.63
C LYS A 56 3.82 8.37 -3.42
N HIS A 57 4.73 8.05 -2.50
CA HIS A 57 4.47 7.11 -1.41
C HIS A 57 4.17 7.79 -0.06
N GLY A 58 4.50 9.07 0.09
CA GLY A 58 4.18 9.83 1.31
C GLY A 58 2.71 10.22 1.40
N MET A 59 2.29 10.51 2.63
CA MET A 59 0.99 11.09 2.96
C MET A 59 1.18 12.44 3.67
N ILE A 60 0.61 13.50 3.12
CA ILE A 60 0.66 14.81 3.78
C ILE A 60 -0.23 14.75 5.03
N GLY A 61 0.31 15.18 6.17
CA GLY A 61 -0.43 15.25 7.42
C GLY A 61 -1.45 16.39 7.44
N TRP A 62 -2.59 16.16 8.08
CA TRP A 62 -3.67 17.14 8.28
C TRP A 62 -4.11 17.29 9.74
N ALA A 63 -3.55 16.50 10.66
CA ALA A 63 -3.82 16.63 12.08
C ALA A 63 -3.09 17.87 12.62
N PRO A 64 -3.77 18.82 13.29
CA PRO A 64 -3.15 20.06 13.76
C PRO A 64 -1.89 19.83 14.61
N THR A 65 -2.00 18.88 15.55
CA THR A 65 -0.86 18.28 16.26
C THR A 65 -1.18 16.80 16.47
N GLN A 66 -0.15 15.99 16.72
CA GLN A 66 -0.33 14.58 16.98
C GLN A 66 0.36 14.23 18.31
N GLY A 67 -0.37 13.58 19.21
CA GLY A 67 0.21 13.02 20.43
C GLY A 67 1.02 11.75 20.15
N HIS A 68 1.52 11.13 21.21
CA HIS A 68 2.35 9.92 21.13
C HIS A 68 1.63 8.69 20.52
N ILE A 69 0.28 8.67 20.49
CA ILE A 69 -0.50 7.43 20.28
C ILE A 69 -1.16 7.27 18.89
N PRO A 70 -1.53 8.30 18.09
CA PRO A 70 -2.10 8.02 16.76
C PRO A 70 -1.09 8.25 15.62
N SER A 71 0.01 7.48 15.56
CA SER A 71 0.93 7.49 14.41
C SER A 71 0.30 6.82 13.20
N GLY A 72 -0.15 7.65 12.25
CA GLY A 72 -0.74 7.21 10.98
C GLY A 72 -2.19 6.70 11.06
N VAL A 73 -2.71 6.43 12.27
CA VAL A 73 -4.10 6.00 12.53
C VAL A 73 -5.16 6.90 11.88
N PRO A 74 -5.05 8.25 11.89
CA PRO A 74 -6.06 9.11 11.28
C PRO A 74 -6.30 8.83 9.79
N TYR A 75 -5.32 8.23 9.10
CA TYR A 75 -5.45 7.87 7.69
C TYR A 75 -6.31 6.62 7.45
N ILE A 76 -6.51 5.73 8.44
CA ILE A 76 -7.11 4.40 8.21
C ILE A 76 -8.48 4.48 7.53
N GLY A 77 -9.33 5.43 7.93
CA GLY A 77 -10.65 5.62 7.30
C GLY A 77 -10.56 5.99 5.83
N PHE A 78 -9.71 6.97 5.49
CA PHE A 78 -9.47 7.41 4.11
C PHE A 78 -8.76 6.34 3.29
N CYS A 79 -7.75 5.68 3.87
CA CYS A 79 -7.05 4.54 3.30
C CYS A 79 -8.02 3.44 2.88
N ARG A 80 -8.98 3.07 3.74
CA ARG A 80 -10.00 2.08 3.38
C ARG A 80 -10.80 2.54 2.16
N GLN A 81 -11.24 3.80 2.14
CA GLN A 81 -11.99 4.33 1.00
C GLN A 81 -11.16 4.33 -0.28
N ASP A 82 -9.91 4.78 -0.22
CA ASP A 82 -9.02 4.84 -1.39
C ASP A 82 -8.68 3.44 -1.93
N ILE A 83 -8.58 2.44 -1.05
CA ILE A 83 -8.44 1.02 -1.45
C ILE A 83 -9.71 0.53 -2.16
N LEU A 84 -10.89 0.81 -1.61
CA LEU A 84 -12.17 0.38 -2.20
C LEU A 84 -12.48 1.11 -3.52
N ASP A 85 -12.04 2.36 -3.65
CA ASP A 85 -12.12 3.16 -4.87
C ASP A 85 -11.06 2.74 -5.92
N GLY A 86 -10.13 1.84 -5.57
CA GLY A 86 -9.06 1.37 -6.45
C GLY A 86 -7.94 2.40 -6.72
N LYS A 87 -7.88 3.49 -5.95
CA LYS A 87 -6.83 4.53 -6.08
C LYS A 87 -5.47 4.04 -5.58
N ILE A 88 -5.49 3.20 -4.55
CA ILE A 88 -4.31 2.53 -4.00
C ILE A 88 -4.64 1.05 -3.76
N LYS A 89 -3.63 0.20 -3.78
CA LYS A 89 -3.76 -1.24 -3.48
C LYS A 89 -3.58 -1.53 -2.00
N ASN A 90 -2.69 -0.79 -1.35
CA ASN A 90 -2.36 -0.99 0.05
C ASN A 90 -1.81 0.31 0.70
N ALA A 91 -1.77 0.32 2.02
CA ALA A 91 -1.00 1.32 2.76
C ALA A 91 -0.36 0.69 3.99
N MET A 92 0.83 1.16 4.35
CA MET A 92 1.47 0.81 5.61
C MET A 92 1.17 1.87 6.66
N ILE A 93 0.59 1.44 7.78
CA ILE A 93 0.46 2.23 9.00
C ILE A 93 1.69 1.94 9.85
N VAL A 94 2.55 2.94 10.05
CA VAL A 94 3.80 2.78 10.78
C VAL A 94 3.57 3.15 12.25
N GLY A 95 3.63 2.14 13.11
CA GLY A 95 3.58 2.32 14.55
C GLY A 95 4.91 2.87 15.06
N LYS A 96 4.88 4.06 15.65
CA LYS A 96 6.03 4.60 16.39
C LYS A 96 5.90 4.22 17.85
N GLY A 97 6.89 3.51 18.37
CA GLY A 97 6.98 3.21 19.80
C GLY A 97 7.44 4.42 20.62
N SER A 98 7.12 4.44 21.90
CA SER A 98 7.59 5.46 22.82
C SER A 98 9.06 5.25 23.15
N LEU A 99 9.88 6.26 22.87
CA LEU A 99 11.28 6.28 23.27
C LEU A 99 11.45 6.25 24.79
N PHE A 100 10.47 6.79 25.54
CA PHE A 100 10.48 6.79 26.99
C PHE A 100 10.08 5.43 27.55
N LEU A 101 8.95 4.88 27.07
CA LEU A 101 8.45 3.60 27.59
C LEU A 101 9.40 2.45 27.27
N GLY A 102 9.90 2.38 26.03
CA GLY A 102 10.87 1.35 25.64
C GLY A 102 12.14 1.35 26.49
N ARG A 103 12.60 2.52 26.97
CA ARG A 103 13.75 2.62 27.89
C ARG A 103 13.42 2.18 29.32
N MET A 104 12.19 2.39 29.78
CA MET A 104 11.80 2.05 31.15
C MET A 104 11.38 0.59 31.31
N THR A 105 10.71 0.02 30.31
CA THR A 105 10.10 -1.31 30.40
C THR A 105 10.87 -2.38 29.64
N ASN A 106 11.76 -1.98 28.72
CA ASN A 106 12.41 -2.88 27.76
C ASN A 106 11.38 -3.68 26.92
N LEU A 107 10.17 -3.13 26.76
CA LEU A 107 9.11 -3.68 25.92
C LEU A 107 8.88 -2.80 24.69
N PHE A 108 8.44 -3.43 23.60
CA PHE A 108 7.99 -2.73 22.41
C PHE A 108 6.51 -2.37 22.54
N ASP A 109 6.15 -1.13 22.21
CA ASP A 109 4.80 -0.57 22.30
C ASP A 109 4.27 -0.03 20.96
N GLY A 110 5.01 -0.25 19.86
CA GLY A 110 4.63 0.13 18.50
C GLY A 110 4.45 -1.09 17.60
N VAL A 111 3.38 -1.12 16.82
CA VAL A 111 3.15 -2.14 15.78
C VAL A 111 2.92 -1.45 14.44
N SER A 112 3.63 -1.92 13.42
CA SER A 112 3.40 -1.51 12.03
C SER A 112 2.65 -2.60 11.30
N PHE A 113 1.71 -2.23 10.45
CA PHE A 113 0.90 -3.17 9.69
C PHE A 113 0.54 -2.61 8.32
N ILE A 114 0.19 -3.50 7.40
CA ILE A 114 -0.28 -3.15 6.06
C ILE A 114 -1.78 -3.40 6.00
N VAL A 115 -2.50 -2.43 5.42
CA VAL A 115 -3.91 -2.57 5.07
C VAL A 115 -3.99 -2.78 3.56
N GLU A 116 -4.70 -3.81 3.14
CA GLU A 116 -4.97 -4.13 1.73
C GLU A 116 -6.39 -4.67 1.58
N ALA A 117 -6.90 -4.71 0.35
CA ALA A 117 -8.22 -5.26 0.08
C ALA A 117 -8.25 -6.76 0.41
N ASN A 118 -9.27 -7.19 1.16
CA ASN A 118 -9.51 -8.61 1.38
C ASN A 118 -9.94 -9.26 0.06
N LYS A 119 -9.15 -10.23 -0.43
CA LYS A 119 -9.44 -10.96 -1.67
C LYS A 119 -10.65 -11.89 -1.57
N GLY A 120 -11.17 -12.10 -0.35
CA GLY A 120 -12.23 -13.05 -0.07
C GLY A 120 -11.76 -14.50 -0.28
N LYS A 121 -12.71 -15.44 -0.32
CA LYS A 121 -12.44 -16.76 -0.90
C LYS A 121 -12.40 -16.57 -2.41
N GLU A 122 -11.23 -16.71 -3.00
CA GLU A 122 -11.11 -16.90 -4.45
C GLU A 122 -11.80 -18.23 -4.77
N GLU A 123 -13.08 -18.19 -5.16
CA GLU A 123 -13.62 -19.26 -5.99
C GLU A 123 -12.71 -19.30 -7.21
N GLU A 124 -12.06 -20.45 -7.46
CA GLU A 124 -11.28 -20.67 -8.67
C GLU A 124 -12.17 -20.33 -9.86
N LYS A 125 -12.08 -19.10 -10.34
CA LYS A 125 -12.63 -18.72 -11.63
C LYS A 125 -11.79 -19.50 -12.61
N SER A 126 -12.28 -20.68 -13.00
CA SER A 126 -11.74 -21.41 -14.13
C SER A 126 -11.51 -20.38 -15.22
N ALA A 127 -10.27 -20.27 -15.71
CA ALA A 127 -9.87 -19.27 -16.70
C ALA A 127 -10.70 -19.35 -18.01
N VAL A 128 -11.55 -20.37 -18.11
CA VAL A 128 -12.49 -20.65 -19.17
C VAL A 128 -13.88 -20.80 -18.54
N SER A 129 -14.81 -19.91 -18.91
CA SER A 129 -16.24 -20.05 -18.58
C SER A 129 -16.83 -21.27 -19.29
N GLU A 130 -17.80 -21.96 -18.70
CA GLU A 130 -18.50 -23.10 -19.33
C GLU A 130 -18.99 -22.80 -20.75
N ASP A 131 -19.48 -21.58 -21.00
CA ASP A 131 -19.97 -21.18 -22.32
C ASP A 131 -18.86 -21.18 -23.38
N LYS A 132 -17.65 -20.80 -22.99
CA LYS A 132 -16.44 -20.84 -23.84
C LYS A 132 -16.03 -22.29 -24.14
N VAL A 133 -16.20 -23.19 -23.16
CA VAL A 133 -15.97 -24.63 -23.34
C VAL A 133 -16.98 -25.22 -24.33
N LYS A 134 -18.27 -24.88 -24.19
CA LYS A 134 -19.33 -25.31 -25.11
C LYS A 134 -19.09 -24.82 -26.53
N GLU A 135 -18.64 -23.57 -26.68
CA GLU A 135 -18.32 -22.96 -27.97
C GLU A 135 -17.14 -23.68 -28.68
N LEU A 136 -16.08 -24.01 -27.93
CA LEU A 136 -14.93 -24.78 -28.42
C LEU A 136 -15.32 -26.20 -28.84
N ILE A 137 -16.17 -26.88 -28.05
CA ILE A 137 -16.67 -28.21 -28.38
C ILE A 137 -17.54 -28.16 -29.65
N ALA A 138 -18.43 -27.16 -29.77
CA ALA A 138 -19.26 -26.99 -30.95
C ALA A 138 -18.43 -26.74 -32.22
N GLN A 139 -17.37 -25.93 -32.13
CA GLN A 139 -16.42 -25.73 -33.23
C GLN A 139 -15.69 -27.03 -33.60
N ALA A 140 -15.22 -27.80 -32.62
CA ALA A 140 -14.55 -29.07 -32.86
C ALA A 140 -15.47 -30.08 -33.57
N LEU A 141 -16.72 -30.21 -33.11
CA LEU A 141 -17.73 -31.09 -33.72
C LEU A 141 -18.08 -30.67 -35.15
N LYS A 142 -18.20 -29.35 -35.40
CA LYS A 142 -18.49 -28.81 -36.73
C LYS A 142 -17.33 -29.09 -37.70
N SER A 143 -16.09 -28.89 -37.25
CA SER A 143 -14.89 -29.19 -38.03
C SER A 143 -14.76 -30.69 -38.31
N PHE A 144 -15.05 -31.54 -37.33
CA PHE A 144 -15.04 -32.99 -37.49
C PHE A 144 -16.07 -33.46 -38.53
N ALA A 145 -17.32 -32.98 -38.43
CA ALA A 145 -18.37 -33.31 -39.39
C ALA A 145 -18.04 -32.81 -40.81
N SER A 146 -17.43 -31.63 -40.92
CA SER A 146 -17.02 -31.07 -42.22
C SER A 146 -15.93 -31.92 -42.90
N ASN A 147 -14.98 -32.45 -42.12
CA ASN A 147 -13.94 -33.34 -42.64
C ASN A 147 -14.51 -34.72 -43.06
N LEU A 148 -15.52 -35.22 -42.36
CA LEU A 148 -16.15 -36.52 -42.66
C LEU A 148 -17.03 -36.48 -43.93
N LEU A 149 -17.50 -35.30 -44.31
CA LEU A 149 -18.29 -35.05 -45.54
C LEU A 149 -17.41 -34.64 -46.73
N ALA A 150 -16.12 -34.40 -46.51
CA ALA A 150 -15.15 -34.03 -47.54
C ALA A 150 -14.37 -35.25 -48.09
N GLU A 151 -14.64 -36.45 -47.54
CA GLU A 151 -14.39 -37.77 -48.17
C GLU A 151 -15.65 -38.26 -48.90
#